data_AF-A0A1B6BYF6-F1
#
_entry.id   AF-A0A1B6BYF6-F1
#
_cell.length_a   1.000
_cell.length_b   1.000
_cell.length_c   1.000
_cell.angle_alpha   90.00
_cell.angle_beta   90.00
_cell.angle_gamma   90.00
#
_symmetry.space_group_name_H-M   'P 1'
#
loop_
_entity.id
_entity.type
_entity.pdbx_description
1 polymer ?
#
loop_
_entity_poly.entity_id
_entity_poly.type
_entity_poly.pdbx_seq_one_letter_code
_entity_poly.pdbx_strand_id
1 'polypeptide(L)'
;MPHKNQPILLQELALKSVGLWVKTVGQDLIHVVCLINQHDHEQGSLVLKNMIQWINETLYANVPWYLFDNMAVQVLSSIIDLIQETKASYDQFLPMTLFLSRMKVAVNLTEVVVHSHLKQIHILNWPKIMRHILNQNLYRLVGLEQLNLGSGSCGWDTSEVEKYILSGVQN
;
A
#
# COMPACT_ATOMS: atom_id res chain seq x y z
N MET A 1 15.97 -23.61 -0.18
CA MET A 1 15.06 -24.11 0.87
C MET A 1 15.80 -24.01 2.20
N PRO A 2 15.31 -23.28 3.20
CA PRO A 2 15.95 -23.25 4.51
C PRO A 2 15.96 -24.65 5.11
N HIS A 3 17.06 -25.01 5.78
CA HIS A 3 17.17 -26.32 6.43
C HIS A 3 16.15 -26.39 7.58
N LYS A 4 15.50 -27.56 7.77
CA LYS A 4 14.64 -27.80 8.95
C LYS A 4 15.39 -27.35 10.21
N ASN A 5 14.75 -26.50 11.01
CA ASN A 5 15.24 -25.89 12.27
C ASN A 5 16.20 -24.69 12.14
N GLN A 6 16.42 -24.10 10.95
CA GLN A 6 17.08 -22.79 10.89
C GLN A 6 16.11 -21.69 11.32
N PRO A 7 16.51 -20.81 12.25
CA PRO A 7 15.69 -19.65 12.61
C PRO A 7 15.54 -18.72 11.40
N ILE A 8 14.42 -18.01 11.36
CA ILE A 8 14.16 -16.95 10.38
C ILE A 8 15.30 -15.93 10.44
N LEU A 9 15.78 -15.47 9.29
CA LEU A 9 16.83 -14.46 9.22
C LEU A 9 16.37 -13.17 9.91
N LEU A 10 17.27 -12.51 10.65
CA LEU A 10 16.96 -11.26 11.34
C LEU A 10 16.39 -10.20 10.37
N GLN A 11 16.91 -10.16 9.14
CA GLN A 11 16.41 -9.30 8.08
C GLN A 11 14.93 -9.58 7.77
N GLU A 12 14.55 -10.85 7.58
CA GLU A 12 13.15 -11.22 7.30
C GLU A 12 12.24 -10.86 8.47
N LEU A 13 12.72 -11.06 9.71
CA LEU A 13 11.97 -10.72 10.91
C LEU A 13 11.80 -9.19 11.04
N ALA A 14 12.85 -8.41 10.75
CA ALA A 14 12.78 -6.95 10.74
C ALA A 14 11.79 -6.43 9.69
N LEU A 15 11.82 -6.97 8.46
CA LEU A 15 10.89 -6.56 7.41
C LEU A 15 9.43 -6.93 7.74
N LYS A 16 9.21 -8.09 8.38
CA LYS A 16 7.88 -8.45 8.91
C LYS A 16 7.41 -7.46 9.97
N SER A 17 8.29 -7.06 10.88
CA SER A 17 7.98 -6.06 11.91
C SER A 17 7.63 -4.69 11.31
N VAL A 18 8.27 -4.30 10.20
CA VAL A 18 7.90 -3.08 9.45
C VAL A 18 6.48 -3.18 8.91
N GLY A 19 6.11 -4.32 8.30
CA GLY A 19 4.74 -4.57 7.84
C GLY A 19 3.72 -4.46 8.98
N LEU A 20 4.01 -5.09 10.12
CA LEU A 20 3.16 -5.01 11.31
C LEU A 20 3.04 -3.59 11.84
N TRP A 21 4.14 -2.83 11.87
CA TRP A 21 4.11 -1.42 12.29
C TRP A 21 3.21 -0.57 11.39
N VAL A 22 3.31 -0.72 10.06
CA VAL A 22 2.42 -0.01 9.11
C VAL A 22 0.95 -0.40 9.36
N LYS A 23 0.67 -1.68 9.61
CA LYS A 23 -0.68 -2.14 9.94
C LYS A 23 -1.22 -1.50 11.22
N THR A 24 -0.43 -1.47 12.30
CA THR A 24 -0.83 -0.84 13.57
C THR A 24 -1.12 0.66 13.38
N VAL A 25 -0.20 1.39 12.74
CA VAL A 25 -0.42 2.81 12.43
C VAL A 25 -1.66 2.99 11.55
N GLY A 26 -1.90 2.07 10.62
CA GLY A 26 -3.09 2.06 9.77
C GLY A 26 -4.40 1.88 10.55
N GLN A 27 -4.41 1.00 11.56
CA GLN A 27 -5.57 0.81 12.44
C GLN A 27 -5.91 2.09 13.21
N ASP A 28 -4.90 2.76 13.77
CA ASP A 28 -5.07 4.04 14.46
C ASP A 28 -5.54 5.14 13.50
N LEU A 29 -4.99 5.18 12.29
CA LEU A 29 -5.33 6.15 11.26
C LEU A 29 -6.78 6.01 10.80
N ILE A 30 -7.29 4.78 10.67
CA ILE A 30 -8.69 4.52 10.37
C ILE A 30 -9.60 5.22 11.39
N HIS A 31 -9.30 5.10 12.68
CA HIS A 31 -10.08 5.72 13.74
C HIS A 31 -10.05 7.26 13.62
N VAL A 32 -8.85 7.84 13.54
CA VAL A 32 -8.64 9.29 13.48
C VAL A 32 -9.31 9.91 12.25
N VAL A 33 -9.08 9.36 11.05
CA VAL A 33 -9.63 9.91 9.81
C VAL A 33 -11.14 9.76 9.75
N CYS A 34 -11.69 8.63 10.23
CA CYS A 34 -13.14 8.45 10.27
C CYS A 34 -13.83 9.42 11.23
N LEU A 35 -13.19 9.76 12.37
CA LEU A 35 -13.71 10.77 13.29
C LEU A 35 -13.76 12.15 12.62
N ILE A 36 -12.67 12.56 11.96
CA ILE A 36 -12.59 13.86 11.28
C ILE A 36 -13.59 13.94 10.12
N ASN A 37 -13.70 12.87 9.32
CA ASN A 37 -14.63 12.79 8.18
C ASN A 37 -16.10 12.95 8.57
N GLN A 38 -16.48 12.77 9.83
CA GLN A 38 -17.86 13.05 10.27
C GLN A 38 -18.20 14.54 10.25
N HIS A 39 -17.19 15.42 10.28
CA HIS A 39 -17.35 16.87 10.41
C HIS A 39 -16.77 17.59 9.20
N ASP A 40 -15.62 17.11 8.69
CA ASP A 40 -14.91 17.69 7.56
C ASP A 40 -14.19 16.59 6.75
N HIS A 41 -14.74 16.31 5.57
CA HIS A 41 -14.19 15.31 4.64
C HIS A 41 -12.89 15.75 3.96
N GLU A 42 -12.71 17.05 3.73
CA GLU A 42 -11.50 17.57 3.09
C GLU A 42 -10.33 17.49 4.06
N GLN A 43 -10.55 17.90 5.31
CA GLN A 43 -9.55 17.80 6.36
C GLN A 43 -9.17 16.35 6.66
N GLY A 44 -10.12 15.42 6.68
CA GLY A 44 -9.83 14.00 6.87
C GLY A 44 -8.98 13.42 5.73
N SER A 45 -9.24 13.85 4.49
CA SER A 45 -8.43 13.47 3.33
C SER A 45 -7.01 14.06 3.38
N LEU A 46 -6.87 15.30 3.83
CA LEU A 46 -5.57 15.95 4.03
C LEU A 46 -4.74 15.25 5.10
N VAL A 47 -5.35 14.91 6.25
CA VAL A 47 -4.69 14.17 7.33
C VAL A 47 -4.21 12.81 6.84
N LEU A 48 -5.07 12.07 6.12
CA LEU A 48 -4.68 10.78 5.53
C LEU A 48 -3.47 10.92 4.61
N LYS A 49 -3.47 11.91 3.71
CA LYS A 49 -2.37 12.14 2.77
C LYS A 49 -1.06 12.47 3.50
N ASN A 50 -1.11 13.36 4.49
CA ASN A 50 0.06 13.75 5.28
C ASN A 50 0.63 12.57 6.07
N MET A 51 -0.24 11.73 6.64
CA MET A 51 0.19 10.54 7.38
C MET A 51 0.81 9.48 6.46
N ILE A 52 0.24 9.25 5.27
CA ILE A 52 0.83 8.37 4.25
C ILE A 52 2.22 8.87 3.84
N GLN A 53 2.36 10.18 3.59
CA GLN A 53 3.64 10.78 3.24
C GLN A 53 4.66 10.60 4.36
N TRP A 54 4.28 10.87 5.62
CA TRP A 54 5.15 10.68 6.76
C TRP A 54 5.62 9.24 6.94
N ILE A 55 4.72 8.25 6.75
CA ILE A 55 5.09 6.82 6.79
C ILE A 55 6.07 6.51 5.66
N ASN A 56 5.79 6.98 4.44
CA ASN A 56 6.63 6.77 3.26
C ASN A 56 8.05 7.34 3.46
N GLU A 57 8.18 8.56 3.97
CA GLU A 57 9.46 9.20 4.31
C GLU A 57 10.20 8.45 5.44
N THR A 58 9.47 7.97 6.44
CA THR A 58 10.03 7.16 7.53
C THR A 58 10.61 5.85 7.01
N LEU A 59 9.89 5.16 6.11
CA LEU A 59 10.37 3.95 5.47
C LEU A 59 11.59 4.23 4.60
N TYR A 60 11.55 5.30 3.82
CA TYR A 60 12.67 5.73 2.98
C TYR A 60 13.95 5.98 3.80
N ALA A 61 13.84 6.67 4.93
CA ALA A 61 14.99 7.02 5.76
C ALA A 61 15.59 5.82 6.51
N ASN A 62 14.78 4.81 6.84
CA ASN A 62 15.19 3.71 7.74
C ASN A 62 15.37 2.36 7.04
N VAL A 63 14.84 2.17 5.83
CA VAL A 63 14.97 0.91 5.09
C VAL A 63 16.07 1.05 4.02
N PRO A 64 17.14 0.24 4.09
CA PRO A 64 18.16 0.22 3.04
C PRO A 64 17.53 -0.01 1.66
N TRP A 65 17.99 0.74 0.66
CA TRP A 65 17.40 0.76 -0.69
C TRP A 65 17.25 -0.64 -1.32
N TYR A 66 18.24 -1.53 -1.13
CA TYR A 66 18.23 -2.89 -1.68
C TYR A 66 17.23 -3.84 -0.98
N LEU A 67 16.61 -3.41 0.12
CA LEU A 67 15.57 -4.14 0.83
C LEU A 67 14.17 -3.61 0.55
N PHE A 68 14.04 -2.52 -0.23
CA PHE A 68 12.77 -1.82 -0.39
C PHE A 68 11.70 -2.68 -1.06
N ASP A 69 12.05 -3.45 -2.11
CA ASP A 69 11.13 -4.39 -2.75
C ASP A 69 10.63 -5.47 -1.77
N ASN A 70 11.54 -6.04 -0.98
CA ASN A 70 11.20 -7.05 0.03
C ASN A 70 10.33 -6.47 1.15
N MET A 71 10.61 -5.24 1.56
CA MET A 71 9.80 -4.50 2.53
C MET A 71 8.40 -4.25 1.98
N ALA A 72 8.29 -3.80 0.72
CA ALA A 72 7.01 -3.53 0.08
C ALA A 72 6.11 -4.77 0.07
N VAL A 73 6.66 -5.97 -0.17
CA VAL A 73 5.90 -7.22 -0.09
C VAL A 73 5.35 -7.47 1.32
N GLN A 74 6.15 -7.28 2.37
CA GLN A 74 5.69 -7.48 3.76
C GLN A 74 4.64 -6.44 4.16
N VAL A 75 4.81 -5.19 3.74
CA VAL A 75 3.85 -4.12 4.01
C VAL A 75 2.54 -4.36 3.26
N LEU A 76 2.57 -4.70 1.96
CA LEU A 76 1.37 -5.04 1.19
C LEU A 76 0.61 -6.21 1.80
N SER A 77 1.31 -7.26 2.25
CA SER A 77 0.70 -8.37 2.99
C SER A 77 -0.01 -7.88 4.26
N SER A 78 0.64 -6.99 5.02
CA SER A 78 0.07 -6.46 6.26
C SER A 78 -1.14 -5.54 6.02
N ILE A 79 -1.15 -4.80 4.92
CA ILE A 79 -2.31 -4.00 4.49
C ILE A 79 -3.45 -4.91 4.01
N ILE A 80 -3.15 -6.04 3.34
CA ILE A 80 -4.17 -7.04 3.00
C ILE A 80 -4.85 -7.54 4.27
N ASP A 81 -4.08 -7.89 5.28
CA ASP A 81 -4.62 -8.34 6.57
C ASP A 81 -5.49 -7.24 7.21
N LEU A 82 -5.04 -5.98 7.20
CA LEU A 82 -5.84 -4.86 7.69
C LEU A 82 -7.17 -4.70 6.93
N ILE A 83 -7.16 -4.85 5.61
CA ILE A 83 -8.37 -4.80 4.79
C ILE A 83 -9.31 -5.96 5.15
N GLN A 84 -8.76 -7.16 5.37
CA GLN A 84 -9.56 -8.32 5.77
C GLN A 84 -10.17 -8.13 7.16
N GLU A 85 -9.40 -7.63 8.13
CA GLU A 85 -9.90 -7.28 9.46
C GLU A 85 -10.98 -6.20 9.39
N THR A 86 -10.77 -5.17 8.57
CA THR A 86 -11.77 -4.11 8.36
C THR A 86 -13.06 -4.67 7.77
N LYS A 87 -12.98 -5.57 6.78
CA LYS A 87 -14.14 -6.28 6.21
C LYS A 87 -14.83 -7.16 7.25
N ALA A 88 -14.08 -7.90 8.06
CA ALA A 88 -14.62 -8.76 9.11
C ALA A 88 -15.29 -7.96 10.24
N SER A 89 -14.85 -6.72 10.47
CA SER A 89 -15.46 -5.80 11.44
C SER A 89 -16.77 -5.15 10.95
N TYR A 90 -17.23 -5.49 9.74
CA TYR A 90 -18.51 -4.99 9.23
C TYR A 90 -19.65 -5.49 10.09
N ASP A 91 -20.41 -4.55 10.63
CA ASP A 91 -21.65 -4.79 11.32
C ASP A 91 -22.79 -4.17 10.51
N GLN A 92 -23.87 -4.92 10.28
CA GLN A 92 -25.08 -4.44 9.61
C GLN A 92 -25.73 -3.26 10.34
N PHE A 93 -25.43 -3.08 11.63
CA PHE A 93 -25.89 -1.93 12.42
C PHE A 93 -25.00 -0.68 12.28
N LEU A 94 -23.81 -0.79 11.68
CA LEU A 94 -22.96 0.36 11.38
C LEU A 94 -23.41 1.07 10.11
N PRO A 95 -23.35 2.41 10.07
CA PRO A 95 -23.60 3.15 8.83
C PRO A 95 -22.64 2.69 7.72
N MET A 96 -23.19 2.38 6.54
CA MET A 96 -22.41 1.96 5.37
C MET A 96 -21.35 3.00 4.99
N THR A 97 -21.65 4.30 5.17
CA THR A 97 -20.72 5.39 4.93
C THR A 97 -19.47 5.31 5.81
N LEU A 98 -19.62 4.93 7.07
CA LEU A 98 -18.50 4.74 8.00
C LEU A 98 -17.67 3.53 7.59
N PHE A 99 -18.30 2.41 7.24
CA PHE A 99 -17.60 1.23 6.74
C PHE A 99 -16.77 1.54 5.48
N LEU A 100 -17.37 2.25 4.51
CA LEU A 100 -16.68 2.67 3.29
C LEU A 100 -15.53 3.63 3.60
N SER A 101 -15.67 4.53 4.58
CA SER A 101 -14.58 5.39 5.04
C SER A 101 -13.41 4.58 5.62
N ARG A 102 -13.69 3.58 6.47
CA ARG A 102 -12.67 2.69 7.03
C ARG A 102 -11.93 1.94 5.93
N MET A 103 -12.68 1.35 5.00
CA MET A 103 -12.14 0.65 3.84
C MET A 103 -11.28 1.56 2.96
N LYS A 104 -11.72 2.80 2.71
CA LYS A 104 -10.99 3.79 1.93
C LYS A 104 -9.63 4.11 2.58
N VAL A 105 -9.59 4.31 3.89
CA VAL A 105 -8.31 4.53 4.61
C VAL A 105 -7.40 3.32 4.49
N ALA A 106 -7.92 2.12 4.75
CA ALA A 106 -7.15 0.87 4.65
C ALA A 106 -6.56 0.64 3.25
N VAL A 107 -7.31 0.94 2.20
CA VAL A 107 -6.85 0.81 0.81
C VAL A 107 -5.83 1.90 0.46
N ASN A 108 -6.03 3.15 0.89
CA ASN A 108 -5.09 4.23 0.60
C ASN A 108 -3.71 4.02 1.27
N LEU A 109 -3.63 3.27 2.37
CA LEU A 109 -2.33 2.89 2.96
C LEU A 109 -1.42 2.16 1.99
N THR A 110 -1.94 1.54 0.93
CA THR A 110 -1.12 0.97 -0.14
C THR A 110 -0.12 1.97 -0.72
N GLU A 111 -0.43 3.27 -0.72
CA GLU A 111 0.46 4.32 -1.24
C GLU A 111 1.79 4.40 -0.49
N VAL A 112 1.87 3.94 0.77
CA VAL A 112 3.11 4.03 1.58
C VAL A 112 4.29 3.29 0.98
N VAL A 113 4.07 2.27 0.14
CA VAL A 113 5.14 1.52 -0.53
C VAL A 113 5.46 2.05 -1.94
N VAL A 114 4.70 3.04 -2.42
CA VAL A 114 4.92 3.62 -3.75
C VAL A 114 5.98 4.72 -3.63
N HIS A 115 7.24 4.36 -3.92
CA HIS A 115 8.41 5.23 -3.80
C HIS A 115 9.44 4.94 -4.90
N SER A 116 10.34 5.87 -5.19
CA SER A 116 11.43 5.71 -6.19
C SER A 116 12.45 4.59 -5.87
N HIS A 117 12.41 4.05 -4.65
CA HIS A 117 13.22 2.89 -4.24
C HIS A 117 12.57 1.55 -4.59
N LEU A 118 11.29 1.55 -4.99
CA LEU A 118 10.62 0.36 -5.49
C LEU A 118 11.11 0.10 -6.93
N LYS A 119 11.84 -1.00 -7.12
CA LYS A 119 12.44 -1.37 -8.41
C LYS A 119 11.65 -2.44 -9.14
N GLN A 120 10.89 -3.24 -8.40
CA GLN A 120 10.15 -4.37 -8.96
C GLN A 120 8.68 -4.31 -8.57
N ILE A 121 7.82 -4.32 -9.59
CA ILE A 121 6.38 -4.49 -9.42
C ILE A 121 5.95 -5.81 -10.04
N HIS A 122 5.37 -6.66 -9.21
CA HIS A 122 4.65 -7.85 -9.65
C HIS A 122 3.17 -7.67 -9.31
N ILE A 123 2.34 -7.33 -10.30
CA ILE A 123 0.90 -7.03 -10.09
C ILE A 123 0.12 -8.18 -9.43
N LEU A 124 0.65 -9.41 -9.48
CA LEU A 124 0.10 -10.58 -8.82
C LEU A 124 0.15 -10.45 -7.28
N ASN A 125 1.13 -9.72 -6.75
CA ASN A 125 1.25 -9.41 -5.32
C ASN A 125 0.33 -8.25 -4.90
N TRP A 126 -0.31 -7.58 -5.87
CA TRP A 126 -1.19 -6.44 -5.64
C TRP A 126 -2.66 -6.87 -5.84
N PRO A 127 -3.42 -7.03 -4.75
CA PRO A 127 -4.85 -7.32 -4.82
C PRO A 127 -5.58 -6.30 -5.69
N LYS A 128 -6.63 -6.74 -6.39
CA LYS A 128 -7.40 -5.89 -7.31
C LYS A 128 -7.85 -4.55 -6.67
N ILE A 129 -8.24 -4.57 -5.39
CA ILE A 129 -8.69 -3.40 -4.65
C ILE A 129 -7.59 -2.33 -4.46
N MET A 130 -6.32 -2.72 -4.48
CA MET A 130 -5.15 -1.86 -4.31
C MET A 130 -4.59 -1.32 -5.63
N ARG A 131 -4.91 -1.97 -6.76
CA ARG A 131 -4.31 -1.65 -8.07
C ARG A 131 -4.62 -0.23 -8.54
N HIS A 132 -5.77 0.33 -8.17
CA HIS A 132 -6.08 1.71 -8.54
C HIS A 132 -5.09 2.70 -7.89
N ILE A 133 -4.67 2.45 -6.64
CA ILE A 133 -3.69 3.29 -5.92
C ILE A 133 -2.34 3.22 -6.61
N LEU A 134 -1.93 2.01 -7.02
CA LEU A 134 -0.72 1.82 -7.80
C LEU A 134 -0.78 2.63 -9.10
N ASN A 135 -1.83 2.44 -9.90
CA ASN A 135 -1.99 3.09 -11.20
C ASN A 135 -1.97 4.63 -11.08
N GLN A 136 -2.65 5.18 -10.07
CA GLN A 136 -2.67 6.60 -9.80
C GLN A 136 -1.30 7.16 -9.39
N ASN A 137 -0.39 6.32 -8.89
CA ASN A 137 0.91 6.75 -8.38
C ASN A 137 2.10 6.21 -9.21
N LEU A 138 1.85 5.56 -10.36
CA LEU A 138 2.92 5.03 -11.22
C LEU A 138 3.93 6.10 -11.65
N TYR A 139 3.46 7.34 -11.88
CA TYR A 139 4.31 8.47 -12.26
C TYR A 139 5.38 8.83 -11.21
N ARG A 140 5.24 8.36 -9.96
CA ARG A 140 6.19 8.59 -8.85
C ARG A 140 7.32 7.56 -8.83
N LEU A 141 7.19 6.46 -9.58
CA LEU A 141 8.12 5.34 -9.57
C LEU A 141 9.25 5.56 -10.58
N VAL A 142 10.14 6.49 -10.26
CA VAL A 142 11.32 6.78 -11.08
C VAL A 142 12.36 5.66 -10.90
N GLY A 143 12.88 5.15 -12.01
CA GLY A 143 13.88 4.09 -12.02
C GLY A 143 13.32 2.71 -11.67
N LEU A 144 12.09 2.40 -12.09
CA LEU A 144 11.52 1.06 -12.03
C LEU A 144 12.27 0.14 -13.01
N GLU A 145 12.81 -0.98 -12.52
CA GLU A 145 13.61 -1.91 -13.32
C GLU A 145 12.74 -3.03 -13.92
N GLN A 146 11.71 -3.47 -13.19
CA GLN A 146 10.81 -4.52 -13.64
C GLN A 146 9.35 -4.17 -13.36
N LEU A 147 8.54 -4.18 -14.43
CA LEU A 147 7.09 -4.09 -14.36
C LEU A 147 6.47 -5.37 -14.92
N ASN A 148 6.02 -6.26 -14.04
CA ASN A 148 5.30 -7.47 -14.41
C ASN A 148 3.79 -7.28 -14.19
N LEU A 149 3.08 -7.15 -15.32
CA LEU A 149 1.63 -6.94 -15.39
C LEU A 149 0.82 -8.25 -15.41
N GLY A 150 1.50 -9.41 -15.31
CA GLY A 150 0.88 -10.72 -15.46
C GLY A 150 0.40 -11.01 -16.90
N SER A 151 -0.31 -12.13 -17.08
CA SER A 151 -0.79 -12.61 -18.39
C SER A 151 -2.09 -11.94 -18.87
N GLY A 152 -2.55 -10.88 -18.20
CA GLY A 152 -3.91 -10.38 -18.36
C GLY A 152 -3.98 -8.95 -18.88
N SER A 153 -4.20 -8.82 -20.17
CA SER A 153 -4.93 -7.74 -20.85
C SER A 153 -6.40 -7.59 -20.34
N CYS A 154 -6.69 -7.95 -19.10
CA CYS A 154 -8.02 -7.92 -18.51
C CYS A 154 -8.44 -6.48 -18.20
N GLY A 155 -8.98 -5.81 -19.22
CA GLY A 155 -9.85 -4.64 -19.06
C GLY A 155 -9.12 -3.33 -18.76
N TRP A 156 -7.96 -3.13 -19.38
CA TRP A 156 -7.28 -1.85 -19.34
C TRP A 156 -7.94 -1.00 -20.42
N ASP A 157 -8.63 0.06 -20.03
CA ASP A 157 -9.00 1.10 -20.99
C ASP A 157 -7.68 1.78 -21.40
N THR A 158 -7.12 1.32 -22.52
CA THR A 158 -5.70 1.38 -22.84
C THR A 158 -5.17 2.80 -23.04
N SER A 159 -6.01 3.78 -23.31
CA SER A 159 -5.53 5.10 -23.79
C SER A 159 -4.96 6.04 -22.72
N GLU A 160 -5.43 5.99 -21.48
CA GLU A 160 -4.95 6.88 -20.41
C GLU A 160 -3.86 6.24 -19.55
N VAL A 161 -3.98 4.95 -19.25
CA VAL A 161 -3.02 4.22 -18.41
C VAL A 161 -1.70 3.95 -19.15
N GLU A 162 -1.74 3.73 -20.48
CA GLU A 162 -0.51 3.65 -21.29
C GLU A 162 0.33 4.93 -21.19
N LYS A 163 -0.30 6.11 -21.13
CA LYS A 163 0.43 7.39 -20.97
C LYS A 163 1.17 7.45 -19.63
N TYR A 164 0.53 7.00 -18.55
CA TYR A 164 1.18 6.96 -17.23
C TYR A 164 2.32 5.95 -17.17
N ILE A 165 2.17 4.79 -17.82
CA ILE A 165 3.23 3.77 -17.91
C ILE A 165 4.41 4.27 -18.75
N LEU A 166 4.14 4.83 -19.93
CA LEU A 166 5.18 5.41 -20.79
C LEU A 166 5.93 6.55 -20.10
N SER A 167 5.23 7.38 -19.33
CA SER A 167 5.86 8.46 -18.54
C SER A 167 6.77 7.96 -17.42
N GLY A 168 6.48 6.79 -16.84
CA GLY A 168 7.31 6.17 -15.81
C GLY A 168 8.54 5.44 -16.36
N VAL A 169 8.52 5.01 -17.62
CA VAL A 169 9.62 4.29 -18.28
C VAL A 169 10.61 5.22 -18.98
N GLN A 170 10.19 6.44 -19.35
CA GLN A 170 11.00 7.38 -20.14
C GLN A 170 12.00 8.24 -19.34
N ASN A 171 12.13 8.08 -18.02
CA ASN A 171 13.10 8.82 -17.19
C ASN A 171 14.06 7.90 -16.44
#